data_AF-A0AA35NUW5-F1
#
_entry.id   AF-A0AA35NUW5-F1
#
_cell.length_a   1.000
_cell.length_b   1.000
_cell.length_c   1.000
_cell.angle_alpha   90.00
_cell.angle_beta   90.00
_cell.angle_gamma   90.00
#
_symmetry.space_group_name_H-M   'P 1'
#
loop_
_entity.id
_entity.type
_entity.pdbx_description
1 polymer ?
#
loop_
_entity_poly.entity_id
_entity_poly.type
_entity_poly.pdbx_seq_one_letter_code
_entity_poly.pdbx_strand_id
1 'polypeptide(L)'
;MAFERLNDSNYLLWSERMQAVLQRDRLWQVVSKFPTKPDDEDLDKDQRARATIVLGLEDSQLPYVRESRQLEEHLHSLQLKFAALQERDCALDQQEKVAIILSSLPESWDNLVLSLEGIQERDLSVSYVTGRLIEEWQKRQERSLAAEASTGGRFGRSSHAVPEVKQKQRTGEESAFAVRRCFRCGSSAHLKRQCPELVKSQLPVQEQRRDQQQQQRKRNSSNKNSRLSW
;
A
#
# COMPACT_ATOMS: atom_id res chain seq x y z
N MET A 1 0.29 -19.29 -24.47
CA MET A 1 -0.72 -19.77 -23.49
C MET A 1 -2.10 -19.44 -23.99
N ALA A 2 -3.12 -20.19 -23.56
CA ALA A 2 -4.48 -20.11 -24.09
C ALA A 2 -5.36 -19.02 -23.43
N PHE A 3 -4.81 -18.26 -22.48
CA PHE A 3 -5.52 -17.19 -21.78
C PHE A 3 -4.62 -15.96 -21.60
N GLU A 4 -5.25 -14.84 -21.26
CA GLU A 4 -4.60 -13.55 -21.03
C GLU A 4 -3.50 -13.66 -19.97
N ARG A 5 -2.41 -12.90 -20.15
CA ARG A 5 -1.32 -12.83 -19.17
C ARG A 5 -1.78 -12.07 -17.92
N LEU A 6 -1.13 -12.32 -16.79
CA LEU A 6 -1.44 -11.61 -15.54
C LEU A 6 -1.10 -10.13 -15.70
N ASN A 7 -2.07 -9.28 -15.38
CA ASN A 7 -1.94 -7.84 -15.28
C ASN A 7 -2.51 -7.37 -13.94
N ASP A 8 -2.48 -6.06 -13.69
CA ASP A 8 -2.94 -5.41 -12.44
C ASP A 8 -4.46 -5.48 -12.22
N SER A 9 -5.22 -6.32 -12.92
CA SER A 9 -6.68 -6.32 -12.82
C SER A 9 -7.35 -7.69 -13.02
N ASN A 10 -6.59 -8.70 -13.44
CA ASN A 10 -7.16 -9.98 -13.86
C ASN A 10 -6.71 -11.17 -12.99
N TYR A 11 -6.11 -10.94 -11.82
CA TYR A 11 -5.55 -12.00 -10.99
C TYR A 11 -6.54 -13.11 -10.65
N LEU A 12 -7.78 -12.79 -10.27
CA LEU A 12 -8.78 -13.80 -9.90
C LEU A 12 -9.00 -14.81 -11.04
N LEU A 13 -9.31 -14.30 -12.23
CA LEU A 13 -9.57 -15.16 -13.38
C LEU A 13 -8.29 -15.80 -13.94
N TRP A 14 -7.17 -15.09 -13.86
CA TRP A 14 -5.87 -15.61 -14.28
C TRP A 14 -5.42 -16.76 -13.39
N SER A 15 -5.57 -16.64 -12.07
CA SER A 15 -5.14 -17.65 -11.09
C SER A 15 -5.92 -18.94 -11.23
N GLU A 16 -7.24 -18.89 -11.45
CA GLU A 16 -8.06 -20.07 -11.75
C GLU A 16 -7.61 -20.78 -13.04
N ARG A 17 -7.32 -20.01 -14.09
CA ARG A 17 -6.85 -20.55 -15.38
C ARG A 17 -5.44 -21.11 -15.27
N MET A 18 -4.55 -20.44 -14.55
CA MET A 18 -3.19 -20.90 -14.30
C MET A 18 -3.20 -22.16 -13.44
N GLN A 19 -4.05 -22.22 -12.42
CA GLN A 19 -4.29 -23.43 -11.63
C GLN A 19 -4.73 -24.59 -12.54
N ALA A 20 -5.67 -24.37 -13.47
CA ALA A 20 -6.10 -25.40 -14.41
C ALA A 20 -4.96 -25.89 -15.33
N VAL A 21 -4.07 -24.99 -15.77
CA VAL A 21 -2.87 -25.36 -16.54
C VAL A 21 -1.90 -26.19 -15.70
N LEU A 22 -1.61 -25.76 -14.48
CA LEU A 22 -0.71 -26.48 -13.57
C LEU A 22 -1.30 -27.85 -13.17
N GLN A 23 -2.62 -27.98 -13.06
CA GLN A 23 -3.28 -29.27 -12.81
C GLN A 23 -3.18 -30.20 -14.01
N ARG A 24 -3.42 -29.70 -15.22
CA ARG A 24 -3.26 -30.46 -16.47
C ARG A 24 -1.83 -30.99 -16.60
N ASP A 25 -0.85 -30.16 -16.28
CA ASP A 25 0.58 -30.50 -16.43
C ASP A 25 1.13 -31.27 -15.21
N ARG A 26 0.26 -31.61 -14.23
CA ARG A 26 0.59 -32.30 -12.97
C ARG A 26 1.61 -31.58 -12.09
N LEU A 27 1.69 -30.26 -12.19
CA LEU A 27 2.60 -29.39 -11.45
C LEU A 27 1.96 -28.78 -10.19
N TRP A 28 0.62 -28.75 -10.11
CA TRP A 28 -0.12 -28.10 -9.02
C TRP A 28 0.20 -28.66 -7.61
N GLN A 29 0.60 -29.94 -7.52
CA GLN A 29 0.93 -30.54 -6.24
C GLN A 29 2.14 -29.87 -5.57
N VAL A 30 3.16 -29.52 -6.35
CA VAL A 30 4.37 -28.86 -5.85
C VAL A 30 4.08 -27.43 -5.38
N VAL A 31 3.16 -26.74 -6.06
CA VAL A 31 2.73 -25.38 -5.67
C VAL A 31 1.84 -25.38 -4.43
N SER A 32 1.03 -26.43 -4.25
CA SER A 32 0.05 -26.52 -3.14
C SER A 32 0.63 -27.12 -1.86
N LYS A 33 1.58 -28.04 -2.01
CA LYS A 33 2.17 -28.79 -0.90
C LYS A 33 3.67 -28.62 -0.99
N PHE A 34 4.25 -27.99 0.02
CA PHE A 34 5.69 -27.91 0.16
C PHE A 34 6.20 -29.27 0.66
N PRO A 35 6.90 -30.07 -0.17
CA PRO A 35 7.48 -31.33 0.31
C PRO A 35 8.51 -31.01 1.39
N THR A 36 8.47 -31.75 2.50
CA THR A 36 9.41 -31.57 3.62
C THR A 36 10.83 -32.01 3.26
N LYS A 37 10.98 -32.86 2.25
CA LYS A 37 12.22 -33.24 1.59
C LYS A 37 11.96 -33.40 0.09
N PRO A 38 12.20 -32.38 -0.74
CA PRO A 38 12.02 -32.50 -2.18
C PRO A 38 13.03 -33.50 -2.77
N ASP A 39 12.55 -34.35 -3.66
CA ASP A 39 13.42 -35.16 -4.53
C ASP A 39 13.79 -34.40 -5.82
N ASP A 40 14.66 -34.98 -6.65
CA ASP A 40 15.07 -34.35 -7.92
C ASP A 40 13.89 -34.14 -8.87
N GLU A 41 12.85 -34.98 -8.77
CA GLU A 41 11.65 -34.87 -9.59
C GLU A 41 10.76 -33.70 -9.15
N ASP A 42 10.63 -33.47 -7.85
CA ASP A 42 9.94 -32.34 -7.25
C ASP A 42 10.65 -31.02 -7.60
N LEU A 43 11.98 -31.02 -7.66
CA LEU A 43 12.77 -29.87 -8.07
C LEU A 43 12.54 -29.53 -9.56
N ASP A 44 12.54 -30.53 -10.45
CA ASP A 44 12.21 -30.33 -11.87
C ASP A 44 10.78 -29.80 -12.04
N LYS A 45 9.82 -30.37 -11.31
CA LYS A 45 8.42 -29.91 -11.32
C LYS A 45 8.28 -28.49 -10.79
N ASP A 46 9.01 -28.11 -9.74
CA ASP A 46 9.01 -26.72 -9.23
C ASP A 46 9.55 -25.75 -10.29
N GLN A 47 10.67 -26.08 -10.92
CA GLN A 47 11.26 -25.25 -11.99
C GLN A 47 10.30 -25.10 -13.18
N ARG A 48 9.63 -26.18 -13.57
CA ARG A 48 8.62 -26.16 -14.64
C ARG A 48 7.38 -25.38 -14.26
N ALA A 49 6.90 -25.50 -13.01
CA ALA A 49 5.77 -24.74 -12.50
C ALA A 49 6.09 -23.23 -12.52
N ARG A 50 7.27 -22.86 -12.00
CA ARG A 50 7.75 -21.47 -11.98
C ARG A 50 7.92 -20.91 -13.39
N ALA A 51 8.55 -21.64 -14.31
CA ALA A 51 8.69 -21.20 -15.70
C ALA A 51 7.32 -20.98 -16.36
N THR A 52 6.37 -21.88 -16.12
CA THR A 52 5.00 -21.77 -16.62
C THR A 52 4.29 -20.55 -16.03
N ILE A 53 4.45 -20.27 -14.73
CA ILE A 53 3.88 -19.09 -14.08
C ILE A 53 4.48 -17.82 -14.69
N VAL A 54 5.81 -17.71 -14.76
CA VAL A 54 6.53 -16.53 -15.28
C VAL A 54 6.14 -16.21 -16.72
N LEU A 55 6.04 -17.23 -17.58
CA LEU A 55 5.62 -17.05 -18.98
C LEU A 55 4.15 -16.60 -19.12
N GLY A 56 3.36 -16.73 -18.05
CA GLY A 56 1.97 -16.32 -17.95
C GLY A 56 1.79 -14.92 -17.42
N LEU A 57 2.87 -14.22 -17.07
CA LEU A 57 2.85 -12.86 -16.55
C LEU A 57 3.10 -11.83 -17.65
N GLU A 58 2.51 -10.65 -17.52
CA GLU A 58 2.92 -9.47 -18.28
C GLU A 58 4.27 -8.94 -17.76
N ASP A 59 5.02 -8.26 -18.64
CA ASP A 59 6.34 -7.71 -18.31
C ASP A 59 6.29 -6.72 -17.13
N SER A 60 5.14 -6.07 -16.93
CA SER A 60 4.84 -5.17 -15.80
C SER A 60 4.89 -5.89 -14.44
N GLN A 61 4.59 -7.19 -14.41
CA GLN A 61 4.52 -8.00 -13.18
C GLN A 61 5.84 -8.70 -12.83
N LEU A 62 6.77 -8.80 -13.80
CA LEU A 62 8.07 -9.45 -13.61
C LEU A 62 8.95 -8.85 -12.50
N PRO A 63 8.93 -7.52 -12.20
CA PRO A 63 9.69 -6.96 -11.10
C PRO A 63 9.34 -7.58 -9.74
N TYR A 64 8.06 -7.86 -9.47
CA TYR A 64 7.62 -8.43 -8.20
C TYR A 64 8.09 -9.88 -8.02
N VAL A 65 8.08 -10.67 -9.09
CA VAL A 65 8.61 -12.04 -9.07
C VAL A 65 10.13 -12.03 -8.89
N ARG A 66 10.82 -11.07 -9.51
CA ARG A 66 12.27 -10.93 -9.34
C ARG A 66 12.64 -10.56 -7.91
N GLU A 67 11.92 -9.61 -7.30
CA GLU A 67 12.17 -9.20 -5.91
C GLU A 67 11.95 -10.37 -4.93
N SER A 68 10.88 -11.14 -5.13
CA SER A 68 10.62 -12.37 -4.36
C SER A 68 11.76 -13.38 -4.48
N ARG A 69 12.21 -13.66 -5.71
CA ARG A 69 13.32 -14.58 -5.96
C ARG A 69 14.62 -14.11 -5.31
N GLN A 70 14.91 -12.82 -5.41
CA GLN A 70 16.12 -12.24 -4.84
C GLN A 70 16.15 -12.37 -3.32
N LEU A 71 14.99 -12.23 -2.65
CA LEU A 71 14.89 -12.46 -1.22
C LEU A 71 15.14 -13.93 -0.85
N GLU A 72 14.52 -14.89 -1.55
CA GLU A 72 14.71 -16.32 -1.31
C GLU A 72 16.18 -16.73 -1.48
N GLU A 73 16.82 -16.31 -2.59
CA GLU A 73 18.23 -16.58 -2.87
C GLU A 73 19.15 -15.94 -1.83
N HIS A 74 18.83 -14.73 -1.38
CA HIS A 74 19.57 -14.02 -0.35
C HIS A 74 19.49 -14.71 1.02
N LEU A 75 18.28 -15.12 1.45
CA LEU A 75 18.09 -15.86 2.70
C LEU A 75 18.81 -17.21 2.66
N HIS A 76 18.73 -17.95 1.55
CA HIS A 76 19.45 -19.21 1.38
C HIS A 76 20.98 -19.00 1.40
N SER A 77 21.48 -17.95 0.73
CA SER A 77 22.90 -17.58 0.76
C SER A 77 23.39 -17.28 2.18
N LEU A 78 22.59 -16.56 2.97
CA LEU A 78 22.90 -16.30 4.39
C LEU A 78 22.90 -17.58 5.22
N GLN A 79 21.93 -18.48 5.02
CA GLN A 79 21.90 -19.77 5.70
C GLN A 79 23.14 -20.62 5.41
N LEU A 80 23.58 -20.68 4.15
CA LEU A 80 24.81 -21.38 3.76
C LEU A 80 26.05 -20.77 4.41
N LYS A 81 26.13 -19.43 4.48
CA LYS A 81 27.22 -18.74 5.17
C LYS A 81 27.21 -19.03 6.67
N PHE A 82 26.04 -19.06 7.31
CA PHE A 82 25.92 -19.43 8.72
C PHE A 82 26.35 -20.88 8.98
N ALA A 83 25.97 -21.81 8.10
CA ALA A 83 26.42 -23.21 8.21
C ALA A 83 27.94 -23.34 8.07
N ALA A 84 28.54 -22.66 7.08
CA ALA A 84 29.98 -22.64 6.88
C ALA A 84 30.76 -21.99 8.04
N LEU A 85 30.19 -21.00 8.73
CA LEU A 85 30.78 -20.40 9.93
C LEU A 85 30.68 -21.34 11.14
N GLN A 86 29.59 -22.09 11.26
CA GLN A 86 29.38 -23.06 12.32
C GLN A 86 30.39 -24.23 12.25
N GLU A 87 30.79 -24.66 11.05
CA GLU A 87 31.83 -25.68 10.85
C GLU A 87 33.24 -25.21 11.27
N ARG A 88 33.46 -23.90 11.37
CA ARG A 88 34.76 -23.29 11.69
C ARG A 88 34.84 -22.83 13.15
N ASP A 89 33.97 -23.37 14.00
CA ASP A 89 33.84 -23.04 15.43
C ASP A 89 33.54 -21.55 15.71
N CYS A 90 33.04 -20.83 14.70
CA CYS A 90 32.57 -19.46 14.80
C CYS A 90 31.04 -19.47 14.88
N ALA A 91 30.50 -19.99 15.98
CA ALA A 91 29.07 -20.07 16.19
C ALA A 91 28.49 -18.67 16.43
N LEU A 92 27.78 -18.13 15.44
CA LEU A 92 26.93 -16.96 15.64
C LEU A 92 25.73 -17.35 16.50
N ASP A 93 25.47 -16.55 17.52
CA ASP A 93 24.28 -16.70 18.34
C ASP A 93 23.02 -16.40 17.51
N GLN A 94 21.88 -16.89 17.97
CA GLN A 94 20.60 -16.69 17.31
C GLN A 94 20.29 -15.20 17.09
N GLN A 95 20.67 -14.36 18.05
CA GLN A 95 20.47 -12.91 17.99
C GLN A 95 21.31 -12.26 16.87
N GLU A 96 22.56 -12.69 16.73
CA GLU A 96 23.47 -12.19 15.68
C GLU A 96 22.98 -12.60 14.29
N LYS A 97 22.50 -13.84 14.15
CA LYS A 97 21.90 -14.33 12.89
C LYS A 97 20.67 -13.52 12.50
N VAL A 98 19.80 -13.20 13.45
CA VAL A 98 18.62 -12.36 13.22
C VAL A 98 19.01 -10.94 12.83
N ALA A 99 19.94 -10.31 13.53
CA ALA A 99 20.40 -8.96 13.23
C ALA A 99 21.02 -8.86 11.83
N ILE A 100 21.83 -9.85 11.43
CA ILE A 100 22.40 -9.93 10.08
C ILE A 100 21.30 -10.09 9.03
N ILE A 101 20.29 -10.93 9.27
CA ILE A 101 19.17 -11.09 8.35
C ILE A 101 18.43 -9.75 8.19
N LEU A 102 18.01 -9.12 9.28
CA LEU A 102 17.22 -7.88 9.25
C LEU A 102 17.98 -6.71 8.58
N SER A 103 19.26 -6.55 8.88
CA SER A 103 20.11 -5.50 8.28
C SER A 103 20.44 -5.73 6.81
N SER A 104 20.24 -6.95 6.30
CA SER A 104 20.54 -7.32 4.92
C SER A 104 19.34 -7.21 3.97
N LEU A 105 18.16 -6.86 4.50
CA LEU A 105 16.94 -6.71 3.71
C LEU A 105 16.92 -5.37 2.94
N PRO A 106 16.27 -5.29 1.77
CA PRO A 106 16.08 -4.04 1.03
C PRO A 106 15.19 -3.03 1.77
N GLU A 107 15.33 -1.74 1.45
CA GLU A 107 14.51 -0.62 2.02
C GLU A 107 12.99 -0.84 1.90
N SER A 108 12.56 -1.60 0.88
CA SER A 108 11.15 -1.96 0.72
C SER A 108 10.60 -2.76 1.92
N TRP A 109 11.45 -3.29 2.80
CA TRP A 109 11.12 -4.07 4.00
C TRP A 109 11.25 -3.29 5.31
N ASP A 110 11.65 -2.02 5.28
CA ASP A 110 11.92 -1.21 6.49
C ASP A 110 10.74 -1.16 7.47
N ASN A 111 9.51 -1.07 6.96
CA ASN A 111 8.31 -1.07 7.82
C ASN A 111 8.16 -2.37 8.63
N LEU A 112 8.55 -3.50 8.04
CA LEU A 112 8.56 -4.78 8.75
C LEU A 112 9.74 -4.85 9.71
N VAL A 113 10.93 -4.44 9.28
CA VAL A 113 12.15 -4.41 10.09
C VAL A 113 11.91 -3.58 11.36
N LEU A 114 11.38 -2.37 11.24
CA LEU A 114 11.01 -1.51 12.39
C LEU A 114 10.01 -2.20 13.35
N SER A 115 9.06 -2.98 12.82
CA SER A 115 8.11 -3.72 13.66
C SER A 115 8.76 -4.89 14.41
N LEU A 116 9.79 -5.51 13.82
CA LEU A 116 10.51 -6.63 14.39
C LEU A 116 11.58 -6.17 15.38
N GLU A 117 12.25 -5.05 15.11
CA GLU A 117 13.20 -4.39 16.02
C GLU A 117 12.54 -3.91 17.33
N GLY A 118 11.24 -3.59 17.29
CA GLY A 118 10.47 -3.20 18.47
C GLY A 118 10.07 -4.36 19.40
N ILE A 119 10.26 -5.61 18.97
CA ILE A 119 9.96 -6.81 19.75
C ILE A 119 11.19 -7.17 20.60
N GLN A 120 10.97 -7.65 21.83
CA GLN A 120 12.04 -8.05 22.74
C GLN A 120 12.94 -9.14 22.10
N GLU A 121 14.25 -8.90 22.07
CA GLU A 121 15.27 -9.73 21.39
C GLU A 121 15.26 -11.22 21.76
N ARG A 122 14.72 -11.56 22.94
CA ARG A 122 14.66 -12.91 23.50
C ARG A 122 13.57 -13.81 22.89
N ASP A 123 12.60 -13.22 22.19
CA ASP A 123 11.55 -13.96 21.46
C ASP A 123 11.83 -14.04 19.95
N LEU A 124 12.90 -13.37 19.47
CA LEU A 124 13.26 -13.33 18.05
C LEU A 124 14.12 -14.55 17.68
N SER A 125 13.47 -15.54 17.09
CA SER A 125 14.15 -16.66 16.44
C SER A 125 14.26 -16.42 14.92
N VAL A 126 15.30 -17.00 14.30
CA VAL A 126 15.48 -17.03 12.85
C VAL A 126 14.23 -17.60 12.17
N SER A 127 13.61 -18.64 12.72
CA SER A 127 12.38 -19.23 12.19
C SER A 127 11.20 -18.25 12.24
N TYR A 128 11.03 -17.51 13.34
CA TYR A 128 10.01 -16.48 13.48
C TYR A 128 10.22 -15.35 12.47
N VAL A 129 11.45 -14.85 12.33
CA VAL A 129 11.79 -13.79 11.37
C VAL A 129 11.54 -14.25 9.94
N THR A 130 11.98 -15.46 9.57
CA THR A 130 11.70 -16.02 8.24
C THR A 130 10.20 -16.23 8.01
N GLY A 131 9.44 -16.67 9.03
CA GLY A 131 7.99 -16.80 8.94
C GLY A 131 7.29 -15.46 8.73
N ARG A 132 7.71 -14.42 9.48
CA ARG A 132 7.19 -13.06 9.34
C ARG A 132 7.52 -12.41 8.01
N LEU A 133 8.70 -12.71 7.45
CA LEU A 133 9.08 -12.27 6.11
C LEU A 133 8.17 -12.89 5.04
N ILE A 134 7.87 -14.19 5.17
CA ILE A 134 6.94 -14.89 4.27
C ILE A 134 5.51 -14.36 4.41
N GLU A 135 5.02 -14.14 5.63
CA GLU A 135 3.68 -13.61 5.88
C GLU A 135 3.51 -12.18 5.33
N GLU A 136 4.47 -11.29 5.55
CA GLU A 136 4.38 -9.93 4.99
C GLU A 136 4.49 -9.94 3.47
N TRP A 137 5.26 -10.87 2.90
CA TRP A 137 5.26 -11.08 1.45
C TRP A 137 3.86 -11.49 0.94
N GLN A 138 3.22 -12.46 1.61
CA GLN A 138 1.86 -12.90 1.26
C GLN A 138 0.85 -11.75 1.38
N LYS A 139 0.91 -10.96 2.45
CA LYS A 139 0.04 -9.79 2.61
C LYS A 139 0.29 -8.71 1.56
N ARG A 140 1.52 -8.52 1.07
CA ARG A 140 1.79 -7.59 -0.05
C ARG A 140 1.08 -8.06 -1.32
N GLN A 141 1.09 -9.36 -1.58
CA GLN A 141 0.32 -9.93 -2.68
C GLN A 141 -1.18 -9.68 -2.49
N GLU A 142 -1.75 -10.02 -1.32
CA GLU A 142 -3.18 -9.80 -1.03
C GLU A 142 -3.60 -8.32 -1.09
N ARG A 143 -2.74 -7.38 -0.68
CA ARG A 143 -3.01 -5.95 -0.81
C ARG A 143 -3.00 -5.50 -2.27
N SER A 144 -2.18 -6.11 -3.13
CA SER A 144 -2.29 -5.93 -4.57
C SER A 144 -3.69 -6.34 -5.02
N LEU A 145 -4.16 -7.54 -4.65
CA LEU A 145 -5.49 -8.06 -5.02
C LEU A 145 -6.65 -7.21 -4.47
N ALA A 146 -6.53 -6.72 -3.24
CA ALA A 146 -7.56 -5.89 -2.61
C ALA A 146 -7.63 -4.48 -3.22
N ALA A 147 -6.50 -3.94 -3.68
CA ALA A 147 -6.48 -2.68 -4.43
C ALA A 147 -7.28 -2.84 -5.74
N GLU A 148 -7.12 -3.96 -6.45
CA GLU A 148 -7.82 -4.27 -7.70
C GLU A 148 -9.36 -4.33 -7.54
N ALA A 149 -9.84 -4.97 -6.48
CA ALA A 149 -11.27 -5.07 -6.18
C ALA A 149 -11.93 -3.69 -5.94
N SER A 150 -11.14 -2.70 -5.50
CA SER A 150 -11.62 -1.34 -5.23
C SER A 150 -11.56 -0.41 -6.46
N THR A 151 -10.71 -0.70 -7.45
CA THR A 151 -10.59 0.09 -8.70
C THR A 151 -11.56 -0.32 -9.82
N GLY A 152 -12.20 -1.50 -9.74
CA GLY A 152 -13.20 -1.97 -10.71
C GLY A 152 -14.55 -1.22 -10.72
N GLY A 153 -14.75 -0.24 -9.83
CA GLY A 153 -15.98 0.54 -9.68
C GLY A 153 -15.95 1.92 -10.33
N ARG A 154 -15.44 2.08 -11.56
CA ARG A 154 -15.57 3.33 -12.34
C ARG A 154 -16.18 3.08 -13.71
N PHE A 155 -17.44 2.64 -13.73
CA PHE A 155 -18.31 2.95 -14.86
C PHE A 155 -18.68 4.42 -14.78
N GLY A 156 -18.06 5.22 -15.65
CA GLY A 156 -18.46 6.60 -15.88
C GLY A 156 -19.91 6.68 -16.36
N ARG A 157 -20.64 7.68 -15.88
CA ARG A 157 -21.79 8.22 -16.61
C ARG A 157 -21.73 9.73 -16.62
N SER A 158 -21.40 10.23 -17.80
CA SER A 158 -21.83 11.53 -18.28
C SER A 158 -23.35 11.67 -18.17
N SER A 159 -23.77 12.92 -18.07
CA SER A 159 -25.09 13.50 -17.95
C SER A 159 -26.20 12.86 -18.80
N HIS A 160 -27.43 13.09 -18.33
CA HIS A 160 -28.74 12.92 -18.96
C HIS A 160 -29.40 11.54 -18.88
N ALA A 161 -30.27 11.38 -17.88
CA ALA A 161 -31.70 11.07 -18.06
C ALA A 161 -32.29 10.80 -16.66
N VAL A 162 -33.34 11.55 -16.31
CA VAL A 162 -34.11 11.36 -15.08
C VAL A 162 -35.06 10.16 -15.28
N PRO A 163 -35.11 9.20 -14.35
CA PRO A 163 -36.31 8.40 -14.16
C PRO A 163 -36.90 8.65 -12.77
N GLU A 164 -38.13 9.13 -12.82
CA GLU A 164 -39.12 9.22 -11.78
C GLU A 164 -39.37 7.86 -11.10
N VAL A 165 -39.16 7.75 -9.78
CA VAL A 165 -39.66 6.60 -9.00
C VAL A 165 -40.19 7.02 -7.64
N LYS A 166 -41.42 6.54 -7.41
CA LYS A 166 -42.35 6.75 -6.31
C LYS A 166 -41.79 6.39 -4.94
N GLN A 167 -42.12 7.25 -3.98
CA GLN A 167 -41.94 7.08 -2.55
C GLN A 167 -42.66 5.83 -2.04
N LYS A 168 -41.96 4.96 -1.30
CA LYS A 168 -42.58 3.99 -0.40
C LYS A 168 -41.98 4.14 1.00
N GLN A 169 -42.86 4.54 1.92
CA GLN A 169 -42.57 4.81 3.32
C GLN A 169 -42.13 3.53 4.06
N ARG A 170 -41.09 3.63 4.87
CA ARG A 170 -40.74 2.62 5.88
C ARG A 170 -41.06 3.18 7.26
N THR A 171 -41.90 2.45 7.97
CA THR A 171 -42.20 2.61 9.39
C THR A 171 -41.03 2.12 10.24
N GLY A 172 -40.68 2.93 11.23
CA GLY A 172 -40.13 2.58 12.55
C GLY A 172 -38.97 1.59 12.63
N GLU A 173 -37.78 2.08 12.97
CA GLU A 173 -37.09 1.78 14.23
C GLU A 173 -35.74 2.50 14.28
N GLU A 174 -35.38 2.94 15.48
CA GLU A 174 -34.45 4.03 15.78
C GLU A 174 -33.00 3.72 15.38
N SER A 175 -32.41 4.59 14.56
CA SER A 175 -30.96 4.72 14.43
C SER A 175 -30.63 6.14 13.98
N ALA A 176 -29.92 6.85 14.85
CA ALA A 176 -29.55 8.25 14.74
C ALA A 176 -28.61 8.54 13.57
N PHE A 177 -29.14 8.61 12.35
CA PHE A 177 -28.51 9.39 11.28
C PHE A 177 -28.77 10.87 11.55
N ALA A 178 -28.03 11.44 12.50
CA ALA A 178 -27.96 12.87 12.69
C ALA A 178 -27.63 13.50 11.34
N VAL A 179 -28.62 14.17 10.73
CA VAL A 179 -28.47 14.96 9.51
C VAL A 179 -27.22 15.79 9.71
N ARG A 180 -26.14 15.48 8.96
CA ARG A 180 -24.84 16.14 9.10
C ARG A 180 -25.00 17.59 8.67
N ARG A 181 -25.37 18.43 9.63
CA ARG A 181 -25.48 19.88 9.49
C ARG A 181 -24.08 20.48 9.44
N CYS A 182 -23.93 21.57 8.70
CA CYS A 182 -22.76 22.42 8.75
C CYS A 182 -22.48 22.80 10.20
N PHE A 183 -21.35 22.35 10.75
CA PHE A 183 -20.92 22.64 12.12
C PHE A 183 -20.61 24.14 12.38
N ARG A 184 -20.83 25.02 11.41
CA ARG A 184 -20.63 26.47 11.54
C ARG A 184 -21.92 27.27 11.45
N CYS A 185 -22.79 27.00 10.47
CA CYS A 185 -24.06 27.74 10.31
C CYS A 185 -25.31 26.91 10.62
N GLY A 186 -25.16 25.62 10.93
CA GLY A 186 -26.28 24.73 11.23
C GLY A 186 -27.12 24.30 10.02
N SER A 187 -26.81 24.76 8.80
CA SER A 187 -27.53 24.33 7.58
C SER A 187 -27.20 22.90 7.20
N SER A 188 -28.18 22.11 6.80
CA SER A 188 -27.98 20.76 6.22
C SER A 188 -27.61 20.79 4.72
N ALA A 189 -27.59 21.97 4.09
CA ALA A 189 -27.33 22.10 2.65
C ALA A 189 -25.86 21.91 2.27
N HIS A 190 -24.92 22.07 3.21
CA HIS A 190 -23.48 21.96 2.97
C HIS A 190 -22.74 21.53 4.25
N LEU A 191 -21.49 21.06 4.12
CA LEU A 191 -20.61 20.79 5.27
C LEU A 191 -19.70 21.99 5.59
N LYS A 192 -19.07 22.00 6.78
CA LYS A 192 -18.25 23.12 7.30
C LYS A 192 -17.25 23.68 6.28
N ARG A 193 -16.66 22.83 5.41
CA ARG A 193 -15.66 23.24 4.39
C ARG A 193 -16.24 24.09 3.26
N GLN A 194 -17.54 23.98 3.00
CA GLN A 194 -18.26 24.68 1.93
C GLN A 194 -19.21 25.74 2.49
N CYS A 195 -18.98 26.18 3.73
CA CYS A 195 -19.85 27.15 4.38
C CYS A 195 -19.65 28.56 3.79
N PRO A 196 -20.67 29.19 3.19
CA PRO A 196 -20.55 30.52 2.60
C PRO A 196 -20.21 31.61 3.62
N GLU A 197 -20.50 31.40 4.91
CA GLU A 197 -20.09 32.29 6.01
C GLU A 197 -18.57 32.27 6.28
N LEU A 198 -17.82 31.27 5.79
CA LEU A 198 -16.35 31.30 5.83
C LEU A 198 -15.78 32.38 4.90
N VAL A 199 -16.50 32.73 3.83
CA VAL A 199 -16.04 33.73 2.85
C VAL A 199 -16.36 35.14 3.34
N LYS A 200 -17.51 35.34 4.00
CA LYS A 200 -17.91 36.66 4.51
C LYS A 200 -17.10 37.14 5.72
N SER A 201 -16.58 36.22 6.55
CA SER A 201 -15.77 36.57 7.73
C SER A 201 -14.34 37.06 7.41
N GLN A 202 -13.89 36.94 6.15
CA GLN A 202 -12.57 37.43 5.72
C GLN A 202 -12.58 38.84 5.12
N LEU A 203 -13.75 39.42 4.87
CA LEU A 203 -13.88 40.74 4.22
C LEU A 203 -13.54 41.95 5.12
N PRO A 204 -13.82 41.99 6.44
CA PRO A 204 -13.60 43.22 7.22
C PRO A 204 -12.13 43.51 7.58
N VAL A 205 -11.24 42.51 7.55
CA VAL A 205 -9.84 42.64 8.02
C VAL A 205 -8.91 43.17 6.92
N GLN A 206 -9.25 42.96 5.64
CA GLN A 206 -8.41 43.38 4.52
C GLN A 206 -8.55 44.89 4.21
N GLU A 207 -9.73 45.46 4.42
CA GLU A 207 -10.01 46.87 4.14
C GLU A 207 -9.31 47.79 5.14
N GLN A 208 -9.34 47.45 6.43
CA GLN A 208 -8.63 48.18 7.49
C GLN A 208 -7.11 48.18 7.32
N ARG A 209 -6.52 47.08 6.80
CA ARG A 209 -5.08 47.01 6.49
C ARG A 209 -4.69 47.90 5.31
N ARG A 210 -5.55 48.02 4.30
CA ARG A 210 -5.30 48.92 3.14
C ARG A 210 -5.36 50.38 3.55
N ASP A 211 -6.32 50.75 4.40
CA ASP A 211 -6.47 52.14 4.86
C ASP A 211 -5.32 52.59 5.76
N GLN A 212 -4.85 51.72 6.67
CA GLN A 212 -3.66 52.00 7.50
C GLN A 212 -2.40 52.17 6.64
N GLN A 213 -2.24 51.35 5.59
CA GLN A 213 -1.07 51.41 4.71
C GLN A 213 -1.09 52.67 3.82
N GLN A 214 -2.26 53.13 3.38
CA GLN A 214 -2.40 54.41 2.66
C GLN A 214 -2.14 55.63 3.56
N GLN A 215 -2.62 55.61 4.81
CA GLN A 215 -2.35 56.69 5.76
C GLN A 215 -0.86 56.79 6.13
N GLN A 216 -0.15 55.67 6.31
CA GLN A 216 1.30 55.68 6.53
C GLN A 216 2.08 56.22 5.32
N ARG A 217 1.66 55.88 4.09
CA ARG A 217 2.31 56.43 2.87
C ARG A 217 2.11 57.94 2.74
N LYS A 218 0.91 58.47 3.05
CA LYS A 218 0.66 59.92 3.06
C LYS A 218 1.48 60.64 4.14
N ARG A 219 1.56 60.08 5.36
CA ARG A 219 2.42 60.61 6.45
C ARG A 219 3.91 60.64 6.05
N ASN A 220 4.43 59.57 5.45
CA ASN A 220 5.83 59.52 5.02
C ASN A 220 6.12 60.46 3.83
N SER A 221 5.13 60.77 2.98
CA SER A 221 5.28 61.74 1.90
C SER A 221 5.33 63.19 2.42
N SER A 222 4.48 63.55 3.40
CA SER A 222 4.55 64.87 4.05
C SER A 222 5.87 65.08 4.80
N ASN A 223 6.38 64.04 5.47
CA ASN A 223 7.64 64.13 6.23
C ASN A 223 8.88 64.24 5.32
N LYS A 224 8.80 63.82 4.05
CA LYS A 224 9.84 64.04 3.04
C LYS A 224 9.85 65.48 2.52
N ASN A 225 8.68 66.11 2.35
CA ASN A 225 8.59 67.49 1.90
C ASN A 225 9.01 68.52 2.96
N SER A 226 8.91 68.20 4.26
CA SER A 226 9.38 69.09 5.33
C SER A 226 10.89 69.02 5.58
N ARG A 227 11.62 68.11 4.91
CA ARG A 227 13.08 67.93 5.06
C ARG A 227 13.90 68.55 3.91
N LEU A 228 13.24 69.22 2.97
CA LEU A 228 13.83 69.93 1.82
C LEU A 228 13.54 71.45 1.84
N SER A 229 13.30 72.02 3.02
CA SER A 229 13.20 73.46 3.24
C SER A 229 14.27 73.93 4.22
N TRP A 230 15.51 73.99 3.74
CA TRP A 230 16.59 74.88 4.20
C TRP A 230 17.41 75.26 2.96
#